data_AF-A0A0A2M842-F1
#
_entry.id   AF-A0A0A2M842-F1
#
_cell.length_a   1.000
_cell.length_b   1.000
_cell.length_c   1.000
_cell.angle_alpha   90.00
_cell.angle_beta   90.00
_cell.angle_gamma   90.00
#
_symmetry.space_group_name_H-M   'P 1'
#
loop_
_entity.id
_entity.type
_entity.pdbx_description
1 polymer ?
#
loop_
_entity_poly.entity_id
_entity_poly.type
_entity_poly.pdbx_seq_one_letter_code
_entity_poly.pdbx_strand_id
1 'polypeptide(L)'
;MRKLDVKHTAYHVLVAVYFLWVIVIGILVAMAMYNYINTLDAGLNQVFFKWIIYNFLTGTMLFVVIRMFKQNKKLNRVVLYSYTFMLGVSVTTLLMIRG
;
A
#
# COMPACT_ATOMS: atom_id res chain seq x y z
N MET A 1 11.15 -34.72 -9.55
CA MET A 1 11.10 -33.25 -9.50
C MET A 1 10.96 -32.83 -8.04
N ARG A 2 12.00 -32.21 -7.45
CA ARG A 2 11.95 -31.70 -6.07
C ARG A 2 10.75 -30.76 -5.96
N LYS A 3 9.81 -31.06 -5.05
CA LYS A 3 8.70 -30.18 -4.69
C LYS A 3 9.30 -28.91 -4.05
N LEU A 4 9.83 -28.01 -4.87
CA LEU A 4 9.98 -26.62 -4.45
C LEU A 4 8.58 -26.19 -4.05
N ASP A 5 8.47 -25.80 -2.79
CA ASP A 5 7.23 -25.53 -2.11
C ASP A 5 6.55 -24.33 -2.79
N VAL A 6 5.69 -24.60 -3.78
CA VAL A 6 5.01 -23.60 -4.61
C VAL A 6 4.33 -22.55 -3.73
N LYS A 7 3.85 -22.95 -2.54
CA LYS A 7 3.27 -22.04 -1.54
C LYS A 7 4.31 -21.07 -0.97
N HIS A 8 5.53 -21.52 -0.71
CA HIS A 8 6.61 -20.67 -0.20
C HIS A 8 7.07 -19.65 -1.24
N THR A 9 7.24 -20.08 -2.50
CA THR A 9 7.59 -19.16 -3.60
C THR A 9 6.47 -18.14 -3.82
N ALA A 10 5.20 -18.57 -3.86
CA ALA A 10 4.06 -17.66 -3.99
C ALA A 10 4.02 -16.64 -2.84
N TYR A 11 4.29 -17.07 -1.60
CA TYR A 11 4.37 -16.17 -0.45
C TYR A 11 5.46 -15.09 -0.62
N HIS A 12 6.67 -15.45 -1.06
CA HIS A 12 7.74 -14.48 -1.27
C HIS A 12 7.42 -13.49 -2.39
N VAL A 13 6.83 -13.98 -3.49
CA VAL A 13 6.38 -13.12 -4.59
C VAL A 13 5.32 -12.12 -4.11
N LEU A 14 4.31 -12.59 -3.36
CA LEU A 14 3.27 -11.71 -2.81
C LEU A 14 3.86 -10.65 -1.87
N VAL A 15 4.81 -11.03 -1.02
CA VAL A 15 5.48 -10.09 -0.12
C VAL A 15 6.31 -9.07 -0.91
N ALA A 16 7.03 -9.48 -1.96
CA ALA A 16 7.77 -8.57 -2.82
C ALA A 16 6.84 -7.55 -3.51
N VAL A 17 5.72 -8.02 -4.06
CA VAL A 17 4.68 -7.17 -4.66
C VAL A 17 4.08 -6.21 -3.62
N TYR A 18 3.88 -6.66 -2.39
CA TYR A 18 3.41 -5.81 -1.29
C TYR A 18 4.40 -4.69 -0.96
N PHE A 19 5.69 -4.96 -0.88
CA PHE A 19 6.67 -3.89 -0.65
C PHE A 19 6.79 -2.92 -1.82
N LEU A 20 6.63 -3.40 -3.06
CA LEU A 20 6.51 -2.53 -4.22
C LEU A 20 5.27 -1.63 -4.11
N TRP A 21 4.13 -2.18 -3.70
CA TRP A 21 2.93 -1.41 -3.43
C TRP A 21 3.16 -0.31 -2.38
N VAL A 22 3.86 -0.61 -1.28
CA VAL A 22 4.19 0.40 -0.24
C VAL A 22 4.98 1.57 -0.83
N ILE A 23 5.94 1.31 -1.74
CA ILE A 23 6.70 2.36 -2.40
C ILE A 23 5.78 3.21 -3.29
N VAL A 24 4.98 2.55 -4.14
CA VAL A 24 4.07 3.22 -5.07
C VAL A 24 3.09 4.13 -4.34
N ILE A 25 2.39 3.62 -3.32
CA ILE A 25 1.44 4.42 -2.56
C ILE A 25 2.14 5.53 -1.75
N GLY A 26 3.37 5.30 -1.26
CA GLY A 26 4.17 6.34 -0.61
C GLY A 26 4.49 7.51 -1.52
N ILE A 27 4.91 7.24 -2.76
CA ILE A 27 5.15 8.29 -3.78
C ILE A 27 3.84 9.03 -4.08
N LEU A 28 2.74 8.31 -4.23
CA LEU A 28 1.43 8.88 -4.54
C LEU A 28 0.93 9.83 -3.45
N VAL A 29 1.07 9.44 -2.18
CA VAL A 29 0.77 10.29 -1.02
C VAL A 29 1.69 11.51 -1.00
N ALA A 30 3.01 11.33 -1.22
CA ALA A 30 3.96 12.45 -1.24
C ALA A 30 3.62 13.48 -2.35
N MET A 31 3.27 13.01 -3.55
CA MET A 31 2.84 13.88 -4.64
C MET A 31 1.53 14.62 -4.30
N ALA A 32 0.55 13.92 -3.72
CA ALA A 32 -0.71 14.54 -3.31
C ALA A 32 -0.50 15.63 -2.25
N MET A 33 0.32 15.36 -1.24
CA MET A 33 0.67 16.34 -0.21
C MET A 33 1.46 17.52 -0.77
N TYR A 34 2.40 17.27 -1.68
CA TYR A 34 3.15 18.32 -2.36
C TYR A 34 2.22 19.24 -3.18
N ASN A 35 1.27 18.66 -3.90
CA ASN A 35 0.26 19.40 -4.67
C ASN A 35 -0.64 20.24 -3.75
N TYR A 36 -1.10 19.68 -2.63
CA TYR A 36 -1.93 20.35 -1.66
C TYR A 36 -1.21 21.54 -1.00
N ILE A 37 0.01 21.34 -0.51
CA ILE A 37 0.78 22.38 0.20
C ILE A 37 1.14 23.55 -0.72
N ASN A 38 1.49 23.25 -1.98
CA ASN A 38 1.90 24.27 -2.95
C ASN A 38 0.74 24.82 -3.80
N THR A 39 -0.50 24.37 -3.55
CA THR A 39 -1.71 24.82 -4.25
C THR A 39 -1.59 24.79 -5.78
N LEU A 40 -0.93 23.76 -6.33
CA LEU A 40 -0.54 23.75 -7.75
C LEU A 40 -1.76 23.60 -8.68
N ASP A 41 -2.57 22.56 -8.48
CA ASP A 41 -3.77 22.28 -9.30
C ASP A 41 -4.84 21.53 -8.50
N ALA A 42 -6.03 22.12 -8.40
CA ALA A 42 -7.17 21.51 -7.71
C ALA A 42 -7.76 20.29 -8.45
N GLY A 43 -7.64 20.23 -9.78
CA GLY A 43 -8.01 19.06 -10.58
C GLY A 43 -7.14 17.84 -10.27
N LEU A 44 -5.83 18.05 -10.07
CA LEU A 44 -4.91 16.98 -9.68
C LEU A 44 -5.24 16.39 -8.31
N ASN A 45 -5.74 17.18 -7.35
CA ASN A 45 -6.19 16.65 -6.06
C ASN A 45 -7.31 15.59 -6.20
N GLN A 46 -8.26 15.81 -7.11
CA GLN A 46 -9.32 14.82 -7.36
C GLN A 46 -8.78 13.53 -7.99
N VAL A 47 -7.77 13.63 -8.85
CA VAL A 47 -7.10 12.47 -9.46
C VAL A 47 -6.33 11.70 -8.39
N PHE A 48 -5.51 12.38 -7.59
CA PHE A 48 -4.77 11.77 -6.49
C PHE A 48 -5.70 11.12 -5.46
N PHE A 49 -6.81 11.76 -5.13
CA PHE A 49 -7.83 11.18 -4.24
C PHE A 49 -8.30 9.81 -4.73
N LYS A 50 -8.71 9.70 -6.01
CA LYS A 50 -9.16 8.43 -6.60
C LYS A 50 -8.03 7.40 -6.66
N TRP A 51 -6.83 7.82 -7.06
CA TRP A 51 -5.69 6.92 -7.20
C TRP A 51 -5.20 6.37 -5.85
N ILE A 52 -5.20 7.19 -4.80
CA ILE A 52 -4.90 6.75 -3.44
C ILE A 52 -5.94 5.72 -3.00
N ILE A 53 -7.24 5.96 -3.22
CA ILE A 53 -8.31 4.99 -2.88
C ILE A 53 -8.12 3.66 -3.61
N TYR A 54 -7.90 3.67 -4.93
CA TYR A 54 -7.72 2.44 -5.70
C TYR A 54 -6.45 1.68 -5.26
N ASN A 55 -5.34 2.39 -5.03
CA ASN A 55 -4.15 1.76 -4.47
C ASN A 55 -4.41 1.20 -3.08
N PHE A 56 -5.17 1.91 -2.25
CA PHE A 56 -5.51 1.46 -0.93
C PHE A 56 -6.27 0.13 -0.95
N LEU A 57 -7.28 0.01 -1.82
CA LEU A 57 -8.02 -1.24 -2.02
C LEU A 57 -7.11 -2.40 -2.45
N THR A 58 -6.22 -2.17 -3.42
CA THR A 58 -5.23 -3.17 -3.87
C THR A 58 -4.29 -3.59 -2.73
N GLY A 59 -3.84 -2.63 -1.92
CA GLY A 59 -3.03 -2.88 -0.74
C GLY A 59 -3.74 -3.72 0.31
N THR A 60 -5.01 -3.44 0.57
CA THR A 60 -5.85 -4.25 1.47
C THR A 60 -5.99 -5.68 0.95
N MET A 61 -6.21 -5.87 -0.36
CA MET A 61 -6.26 -7.21 -0.96
C MET A 61 -4.95 -7.97 -0.77
N LEU A 62 -3.81 -7.34 -1.07
CA LEU A 62 -2.49 -7.94 -0.86
C LEU A 62 -2.25 -8.31 0.61
N PHE A 63 -2.58 -7.39 1.52
CA PHE A 63 -2.48 -7.62 2.96
C PHE A 63 -3.29 -8.83 3.40
N VAL A 64 -4.57 -8.93 2.99
CA VAL A 64 -5.44 -10.05 3.34
C VAL A 64 -4.88 -11.36 2.81
N VAL A 65 -4.48 -11.41 1.53
CA VAL A 65 -3.93 -12.63 0.92
C VAL A 65 -2.64 -13.06 1.62
N ILE A 66 -1.71 -12.15 1.92
CA ILE A 66 -0.47 -12.47 2.64
C ILE A 66 -0.77 -13.04 4.04
N ARG A 67 -1.78 -12.50 4.73
CA ARG A 67 -2.18 -12.97 6.07
C ARG A 67 -2.75 -14.39 6.04
N MET A 68 -3.35 -14.82 4.92
CA MET A 68 -3.85 -16.19 4.77
C MET A 68 -2.74 -17.23 4.73
N PHE A 69 -1.51 -16.89 4.30
CA PHE A 69 -0.43 -17.86 4.18
C PHE A 69 0.12 -18.36 5.53
N LYS A 70 -0.19 -17.71 6.67
CA LYS A 70 0.24 -18.09 8.04
C LYS A 70 1.74 -18.46 8.19
N GLN A 71 2.59 -18.05 7.26
CA GLN A 71 4.04 -18.30 7.26
C GLN A 71 4.77 -17.19 8.03
N ASN A 72 5.89 -17.54 8.68
CA ASN A 72 6.88 -16.67 9.34
C ASN A 72 6.32 -15.47 10.18
N LYS A 73 6.31 -15.64 11.52
CA LYS A 73 5.79 -14.63 12.47
C LYS A 73 6.46 -13.26 12.38
N LYS A 74 7.76 -13.18 12.03
CA LYS A 74 8.49 -11.90 11.96
C LYS A 74 8.03 -11.05 10.77
N LEU A 75 8.05 -11.64 9.57
CA LEU A 75 7.67 -10.94 8.33
C LEU A 75 6.20 -10.50 8.37
N ASN A 76 5.33 -11.33 8.94
CA ASN A 76 3.93 -11.00 9.11
C ASN A 76 3.70 -9.77 10.03
N ARG A 77 4.55 -9.54 11.04
CA ARG A 77 4.49 -8.31 11.85
C ARG A 77 4.94 -7.09 11.06
N VAL A 78 6.00 -7.22 10.25
CA VAL A 78 6.49 -6.12 9.39
C VAL A 78 5.41 -5.70 8.41
N VAL A 79 4.75 -6.66 7.75
CA VAL A 79 3.62 -6.40 6.86
C VAL A 79 2.48 -5.71 7.61
N LEU A 80 2.13 -6.17 8.82
CA LEU A 80 1.10 -5.53 9.63
C LEU A 80 1.43 -4.07 9.98
N TYR A 81 2.62 -3.80 10.52
CA TYR A 81 3.00 -2.45 10.93
C TYR A 81 3.11 -1.50 9.75
N SER A 82 3.72 -1.94 8.65
CA SER A 82 3.79 -1.13 7.42
C SER A 82 2.41 -0.85 6.85
N TYR A 83 1.50 -1.84 6.85
CA TYR A 83 0.13 -1.63 6.36
C TYR A 83 -0.62 -0.62 7.22
N THR A 84 -0.60 -0.78 8.55
CA THR A 84 -1.27 0.15 9.47
C THR A 84 -0.70 1.56 9.37
N PHE A 85 0.62 1.69 9.21
CA PHE A 85 1.27 2.99 8.98
C PHE A 85 0.77 3.64 7.69
N MET A 86 0.80 2.90 6.57
CA MET A 86 0.34 3.43 5.28
C MET A 86 -1.16 3.74 5.28
N LEU A 87 -1.97 3.00 6.04
CA LEU A 87 -3.38 3.30 6.27
C LEU A 87 -3.56 4.66 6.96
N GLY A 88 -2.87 4.89 8.08
CA GLY A 88 -2.95 6.15 8.80
C GLY A 88 -2.54 7.34 7.93
N VAL A 89 -1.41 7.21 7.22
CA VAL A 89 -0.90 8.25 6.31
C VAL A 89 -1.89 8.50 5.17
N SER A 90 -2.36 7.46 4.49
CA SER A 90 -3.27 7.60 3.35
C SER A 90 -4.59 8.24 3.76
N VAL A 91 -5.20 7.81 4.88
CA VAL A 91 -6.45 8.39 5.39
C VAL A 91 -6.24 9.87 5.74
N THR A 92 -5.13 10.21 6.40
CA THR A 92 -4.82 11.60 6.74
C THR A 92 -4.69 12.47 5.50
N THR A 93 -3.94 12.01 4.49
CA THR A 93 -3.80 12.71 3.21
C THR A 93 -5.14 12.85 2.49
N LEU A 94 -5.97 11.81 2.43
CA LEU A 94 -7.30 11.87 1.82
C LEU A 94 -8.22 12.90 2.49
N LEU A 95 -8.14 13.04 3.82
CA LEU A 95 -8.93 14.06 4.54
C LEU A 95 -8.44 15.47 4.22
N MET A 96 -7.13 15.67 4.05
CA MET A 96 -6.55 16.97 3.71
C MET A 96 -6.91 17.39 2.28
N ILE A 97 -6.71 16.51 1.29
CA ILE A 97 -6.91 16.86 -0.14
C ILE A 97 -8.38 16.88 -0.58
N ARG A 98 -9.31 16.43 0.27
CA ARG A 98 -10.75 16.47 0.02
C ARG A 98 -11.35 17.84 0.32
N GLY A 99 -10.77 18.57 1.26
CA GLY A 99 -11.16 19.95 1.60
C GLY A 99 -10.75 20.93 0.50
#